data_AF-A0AB34FL60-F1
#
_entry.id   AF-A0AB34FL60-F1
#
_cell.length_a   1.000
_cell.length_b   1.000
_cell.length_c   1.000
_cell.angle_alpha   90.00
_cell.angle_beta   90.00
_cell.angle_gamma   90.00
#
_symmetry.space_group_name_H-M   'P 1'
#
loop_
_entity.id
_entity.type
_entity.pdbx_description
1 polymer ?
#
loop_
_entity_poly.entity_id
_entity_poly.type
_entity_poly.pdbx_seq_one_letter_code
_entity_poly.pdbx_strand_id
1 'polypeptide(L)'
;MSLSWSLDLLQMSIDDQTGEPFITPQSGAMTQVVITDKNEDGPFIDLWKLFAKMPIRRIEELNASEPVSNLIIPFAGGSSPLWQGDWVDLLCQDSSLVKTFVARALAWYNVVTPVKDDPSVIVTYIRRLNTRKLLDEDIHMQALREAIPHMKLNAVDFAAVPFAEQLRIVRGTDLLLGVHGAGLTHLMFLQPGSAVIEIIPEGFQHKGFRNLAQMLGLGYFRTHTKMHGDASGNDQWQFDAVEIDQEKLIELVKYGVKSQYNKGKKSYDIV
;
A
#
# COMPACT_ATOMS: atom_id res chain seq x y z
N MET A 1 2.03 4.36 -9.33
CA MET A 1 0.74 3.96 -9.95
C MET A 1 0.31 4.92 -11.04
N SER A 2 0.23 6.24 -10.79
CA SER A 2 -0.19 7.24 -11.80
C SER A 2 0.52 7.10 -13.15
N LEU A 3 1.86 6.93 -13.13
CA LEU A 3 2.63 6.65 -14.34
C LEU A 3 2.07 5.46 -15.13
N SER A 4 1.82 4.34 -14.46
CA SER A 4 1.34 3.11 -15.12
C SER A 4 0.04 3.40 -15.85
N TRP A 5 -0.90 4.11 -15.21
CA TRP A 5 -2.19 4.41 -15.81
C TRP A 5 -2.08 5.41 -16.96
N SER A 6 -1.22 6.42 -16.83
CA SER A 6 -0.91 7.34 -17.94
C SER A 6 -0.35 6.60 -19.16
N LEU A 7 0.57 5.66 -18.93
CA LEU A 7 1.17 4.88 -20.02
C LEU A 7 0.20 3.84 -20.61
N ASP A 8 -0.66 3.24 -19.78
CA ASP A 8 -1.73 2.37 -20.26
C ASP A 8 -2.68 3.13 -21.19
N LEU A 9 -3.09 4.35 -20.81
CA LEU A 9 -3.93 5.20 -21.65
C LEU A 9 -3.27 5.53 -22.99
N LEU A 10 -1.97 5.85 -23.00
CA LEU A 10 -1.24 6.11 -24.24
C LEU A 10 -1.09 4.86 -25.12
N GLN A 11 -0.99 3.66 -24.53
CA GLN A 11 -0.94 2.39 -25.29
C GLN A 11 -2.31 1.98 -25.84
N MET A 12 -3.39 2.47 -25.25
CA MET A 12 -4.77 2.16 -25.69
C MET A 12 -5.37 3.22 -26.62
N SER A 13 -4.82 4.43 -26.61
CA SER A 13 -5.31 5.55 -27.42
C SER A 13 -4.65 5.52 -28.80
N ILE A 14 -5.48 5.55 -29.85
CA ILE A 14 -5.02 5.57 -31.25
C ILE A 14 -4.78 7.02 -31.67
N ASP A 15 -3.66 7.26 -32.33
CA ASP A 15 -3.36 8.52 -32.99
C ASP A 15 -4.05 8.56 -34.35
N ASP A 16 -4.95 9.53 -34.54
CA ASP A 16 -5.72 9.72 -35.77
C ASP A 16 -4.85 9.95 -37.02
N GLN A 17 -3.60 10.40 -36.85
CA GLN A 17 -2.68 10.64 -37.97
C GLN A 17 -1.99 9.36 -38.44
N THR A 18 -1.62 8.48 -37.51
CA THR A 18 -0.82 7.28 -37.81
C THR A 18 -1.67 6.01 -37.87
N GLY A 19 -2.85 6.00 -37.24
CA GLY A 19 -3.69 4.81 -37.08
C GLY A 19 -3.16 3.81 -36.05
N GLU A 20 -2.13 4.18 -35.30
CA GLU A 20 -1.42 3.33 -34.33
C GLU A 20 -1.51 3.91 -32.90
N PRO A 21 -1.25 3.12 -31.85
CA PRO A 21 -1.16 3.65 -30.49
C PRO A 21 -0.09 4.73 -30.32
N PHE A 22 -0.34 5.74 -29.47
CA PHE A 22 0.64 6.81 -29.17
C PHE A 22 1.97 6.28 -28.64
N ILE A 23 1.94 5.16 -27.91
CA ILE A 23 3.13 4.44 -27.47
C ILE A 23 2.89 2.94 -27.55
N THR A 24 3.92 2.16 -27.83
CA THR A 24 3.84 0.70 -27.82
C THR A 24 4.76 0.12 -26.74
N PRO A 25 4.59 -1.14 -26.31
CA PRO A 25 5.53 -1.78 -25.39
C PRO A 25 6.99 -1.73 -25.87
N GLN A 26 7.22 -1.73 -27.18
CA GLN A 26 8.54 -1.63 -27.80
C GLN A 26 9.21 -0.27 -27.56
N SER A 27 8.43 0.81 -27.41
CA SER A 27 8.95 2.14 -27.10
C SER A 27 9.75 2.18 -25.78
N GLY A 28 9.49 1.24 -24.87
CA GLY A 28 10.21 1.15 -23.60
C GLY A 28 11.72 1.01 -23.74
N ALA A 29 12.21 0.35 -24.81
CA ALA A 29 13.63 0.18 -25.09
C ALA A 29 14.39 1.51 -25.30
N MET A 30 13.68 2.55 -25.78
CA MET A 30 14.21 3.90 -26.01
C MET A 30 13.58 4.93 -25.07
N THR A 31 13.02 4.50 -23.94
CA THR A 31 12.41 5.41 -22.95
C THR A 31 13.29 5.54 -21.73
N GLN A 32 13.63 6.78 -21.37
CA GLN A 32 14.46 7.16 -20.23
C GLN A 32 13.62 7.90 -19.19
N VAL A 33 13.87 7.61 -17.90
CA VAL A 33 13.27 8.36 -16.79
C VAL A 33 14.30 9.37 -16.27
N VAL A 34 13.88 10.63 -16.16
CA VAL A 34 14.75 11.73 -15.73
C VAL A 34 14.18 12.37 -14.47
N ILE A 35 14.84 12.15 -13.33
CA ILE A 35 14.48 12.75 -12.04
C ILE A 35 15.00 14.18 -11.97
N THR A 36 14.13 15.12 -11.59
CA THR A 36 14.46 16.57 -11.58
C THR A 36 14.93 17.09 -10.23
N ASP A 37 14.71 16.34 -9.15
CA ASP A 37 15.12 16.72 -7.80
C ASP A 37 16.44 16.03 -7.36
N LYS A 38 16.93 16.43 -6.19
CA LYS A 38 18.20 15.97 -5.61
C LYS A 38 18.01 15.00 -4.44
N ASN A 39 16.78 14.55 -4.18
CA ASN A 39 16.52 13.62 -3.08
C ASN A 39 17.05 12.24 -3.44
N GLU A 40 17.56 11.50 -2.46
CA GLU A 40 18.00 10.11 -2.65
C GLU A 40 16.89 9.22 -3.22
N ASP A 41 17.29 8.17 -3.94
CA ASP A 41 16.37 7.21 -4.51
C ASP A 41 15.56 6.50 -3.41
N GLY A 42 14.24 6.64 -3.47
CA GLY A 42 13.34 5.94 -2.56
C GLY A 42 13.22 4.45 -2.89
N PRO A 43 12.59 3.66 -2.00
CA PRO A 43 12.47 2.20 -2.12
C PRO A 43 11.65 1.73 -3.33
N PHE A 44 10.95 2.65 -4.01
CA PHE A 44 10.08 2.38 -5.15
C PHE A 44 10.69 2.78 -6.50
N ILE A 45 11.96 3.25 -6.52
CA ILE A 45 12.59 3.81 -7.72
C ILE A 45 12.57 2.82 -8.91
N ASP A 46 12.72 1.52 -8.65
CA ASP A 46 12.74 0.53 -9.73
C ASP A 46 11.38 0.33 -10.41
N LEU A 47 10.26 0.73 -9.78
CA LEU A 47 8.95 0.66 -10.44
C LEU A 47 8.84 1.59 -11.66
N TRP A 48 9.68 2.62 -11.76
CA TRP A 48 9.77 3.45 -12.97
C TRP A 48 10.24 2.64 -14.19
N LYS A 49 10.98 1.54 -13.95
CA LYS A 49 11.47 0.64 -15.01
C LYS A 49 10.43 -0.37 -15.51
N LEU A 50 9.21 -0.34 -14.99
CA LEU A 50 8.10 -1.14 -15.52
C LEU A 50 7.92 -0.88 -17.03
N PHE A 51 8.03 0.38 -17.45
CA PHE A 51 7.83 0.81 -18.84
C PHE A 51 9.09 1.38 -19.50
N ALA A 52 9.94 2.09 -18.75
CA ALA A 52 11.19 2.64 -19.25
C ALA A 52 12.35 1.65 -19.05
N LYS A 53 13.05 1.25 -20.11
CA LYS A 53 14.14 0.26 -20.03
C LYS A 53 15.53 0.88 -20.05
N MET A 54 15.65 2.17 -20.37
CA MET A 54 16.91 2.87 -20.25
C MET A 54 17.24 3.17 -18.77
N PRO A 55 18.52 3.43 -18.43
CA PRO A 55 18.91 3.82 -17.08
C PRO A 55 18.13 5.04 -16.59
N ILE A 56 17.74 5.05 -15.31
CA ILE A 56 17.18 6.24 -14.65
C ILE A 56 18.33 7.23 -14.47
N ARG A 57 18.08 8.50 -14.78
CA ARG A 57 19.07 9.58 -14.70
C ARG A 57 18.54 10.74 -13.89
N ARG A 58 19.44 11.53 -13.32
CA ARG A 58 19.11 12.86 -12.78
C ARG A 58 19.37 13.91 -13.82
N ILE A 59 18.57 14.98 -13.81
CA ILE A 59 18.70 16.08 -14.76
C ILE A 59 20.10 16.70 -14.74
N GLU A 60 20.76 16.73 -13.58
CA GLU A 60 22.12 17.25 -13.40
C GLU A 60 23.23 16.32 -13.95
N GLU A 61 22.91 15.06 -14.22
CA GLU A 61 23.84 14.08 -14.81
C GLU A 61 23.75 14.04 -16.34
N LEU A 62 22.71 14.64 -16.93
CA LEU A 62 22.51 14.65 -18.38
C LEU A 62 23.53 15.55 -19.05
N ASN A 63 24.01 15.13 -20.22
CA ASN A 63 24.94 15.91 -21.03
C ASN A 63 24.64 15.72 -22.53
N ALA A 64 25.37 16.43 -23.39
CA ALA A 64 25.15 16.42 -24.84
C ALA A 64 25.37 15.04 -25.51
N SER A 65 25.92 14.06 -24.80
CA SER A 65 26.16 12.70 -25.29
C SER A 65 24.98 11.76 -25.06
N GLU A 66 23.90 12.20 -24.39
CA GLU A 66 22.73 11.36 -24.15
C GLU A 66 22.06 10.98 -25.48
N PRO A 67 21.67 9.70 -25.66
CA PRO A 67 21.00 9.27 -26.88
C PRO A 67 19.61 9.87 -26.99
N VAL A 68 19.15 10.08 -28.22
CA VAL A 68 17.75 10.46 -28.49
C VAL A 68 16.84 9.39 -27.92
N SER A 69 15.90 9.82 -27.07
CA SER A 69 15.00 8.93 -26.32
C SER A 69 13.66 9.61 -26.04
N ASN A 70 12.65 8.79 -25.73
CA ASN A 70 11.43 9.28 -25.11
C ASN A 70 11.71 9.57 -23.64
N LEU A 71 11.23 10.71 -23.13
CA LEU A 71 11.48 11.12 -21.75
C LEU A 71 10.23 10.97 -20.88
N ILE A 72 10.40 10.34 -19.72
CA ILE A 72 9.45 10.40 -18.61
C ILE A 72 10.07 11.29 -17.54
N ILE A 73 9.43 12.42 -17.27
CA ILE A 73 9.86 13.37 -16.24
C ILE A 73 8.83 13.32 -15.11
N PRO A 74 9.10 12.63 -14.00
CA PRO A 74 8.21 12.62 -12.87
C PRO A 74 8.32 13.93 -12.09
N PHE A 75 7.23 14.68 -12.03
CA PHE A 75 7.14 15.82 -11.14
C PHE A 75 6.88 15.35 -9.71
N ALA A 76 7.61 15.92 -8.75
CA ALA A 76 7.33 15.73 -7.35
C ALA A 76 5.89 16.20 -7.04
N GLY A 77 5.08 15.33 -6.46
CA GLY A 77 3.69 15.65 -6.16
C GLY A 77 2.85 14.43 -5.75
N GLY A 78 1.72 14.70 -5.07
CA GLY A 78 0.82 13.68 -4.54
C GLY A 78 -0.42 13.38 -5.40
N SER A 79 -0.52 13.94 -6.61
CA SER A 79 -1.71 13.78 -7.46
C SER A 79 -1.72 12.42 -8.17
N SER A 80 -2.16 11.40 -7.44
CA SER A 80 -2.60 10.14 -8.04
C SER A 80 -4.12 10.16 -8.21
N PRO A 81 -4.65 9.86 -9.41
CA PRO A 81 -6.09 9.67 -9.58
C PRO A 81 -6.67 8.60 -8.64
N LEU A 82 -5.84 7.68 -8.12
CA LEU A 82 -6.27 6.70 -7.12
C LEU A 82 -6.87 7.34 -5.87
N TRP A 83 -6.29 8.47 -5.43
CA TRP A 83 -6.69 9.16 -4.20
C TRP A 83 -7.74 10.24 -4.45
N GLN A 84 -8.22 10.38 -5.70
CA GLN A 84 -9.38 11.23 -5.97
C GLN A 84 -10.62 10.63 -5.28
N GLY A 85 -11.29 11.44 -4.45
CA GLY A 85 -12.46 10.98 -3.68
C GLY A 85 -12.11 10.25 -2.39
N ASP A 86 -10.90 10.44 -1.86
CA ASP A 86 -10.46 9.90 -0.59
C ASP A 86 -11.15 10.52 0.64
N TRP A 87 -11.99 11.54 0.46
CA TRP A 87 -12.86 12.13 1.51
C TRP A 87 -14.33 11.71 1.42
N VAL A 88 -14.70 10.92 0.40
CA VAL A 88 -16.08 10.48 0.18
C VAL A 88 -16.15 8.96 0.11
N ASP A 89 -17.32 8.41 0.42
CA ASP A 89 -17.57 6.99 0.25
C ASP A 89 -17.80 6.71 -1.24
N LEU A 90 -16.89 5.95 -1.85
CA LEU A 90 -17.04 5.48 -3.22
C LEU A 90 -17.75 4.12 -3.23
N LEU A 91 -18.48 3.83 -4.31
CA LEU A 91 -19.18 2.56 -4.53
C LEU A 91 -18.41 1.58 -5.43
N CYS A 92 -17.16 1.90 -5.78
CA CYS A 92 -16.33 1.06 -6.64
C CYS A 92 -15.88 -0.20 -5.87
N GLN A 93 -16.41 -1.37 -6.27
CA GLN A 93 -16.13 -2.67 -5.64
C GLN A 93 -15.13 -3.53 -6.43
N ASP A 94 -14.74 -3.08 -7.62
CA ASP A 94 -13.76 -3.76 -8.45
C ASP A 94 -12.99 -2.75 -9.31
N SER A 95 -11.66 -2.84 -9.29
CA SER A 95 -10.79 -2.00 -10.12
C SER A 95 -9.75 -2.82 -10.86
N SER A 96 -9.98 -3.02 -12.16
CA SER A 96 -8.99 -3.63 -13.05
C SER A 96 -7.70 -2.81 -13.11
N LEU A 97 -7.77 -1.48 -12.99
CA LEU A 97 -6.59 -0.60 -13.01
C LEU A 97 -5.67 -0.84 -11.81
N VAL A 98 -6.23 -0.97 -10.60
CA VAL A 98 -5.43 -1.28 -9.41
C VAL A 98 -4.88 -2.70 -9.50
N LYS A 99 -5.72 -3.68 -9.86
CA LYS A 99 -5.32 -5.09 -9.98
C LYS A 99 -4.19 -5.29 -11.00
N THR A 100 -4.25 -4.61 -12.16
CA THR A 100 -3.20 -4.66 -13.19
C THR A 100 -1.89 -4.07 -12.69
N PHE A 101 -1.92 -2.93 -11.99
CA PHE A 101 -0.72 -2.36 -11.38
C PHE A 101 -0.10 -3.31 -10.35
N VAL A 102 -0.92 -3.89 -9.47
CA VAL A 102 -0.49 -4.85 -8.45
C VAL A 102 0.17 -6.06 -9.09
N ALA A 103 -0.45 -6.65 -10.13
CA ALA A 103 0.11 -7.79 -10.85
C ALA A 103 1.47 -7.48 -11.48
N ARG A 104 1.61 -6.30 -12.12
CA ARG A 104 2.89 -5.85 -12.72
C ARG A 104 3.97 -5.64 -11.67
N ALA A 105 3.65 -5.00 -10.55
CA ALA A 105 4.60 -4.77 -9.46
C ALA A 105 5.07 -6.10 -8.83
N LEU A 106 4.15 -7.05 -8.58
CA LEU A 106 4.52 -8.37 -8.06
C LEU A 106 5.41 -9.14 -9.05
N ALA A 107 5.08 -9.10 -10.34
CA ALA A 107 5.90 -9.73 -11.38
C ALA A 107 7.30 -9.11 -11.47
N TRP A 108 7.39 -7.78 -11.41
CA TRP A 108 8.67 -7.05 -11.45
C TRP A 108 9.62 -7.45 -10.32
N TYR A 109 9.10 -7.62 -9.10
CA TYR A 109 9.89 -8.04 -7.94
C TYR A 109 9.98 -9.56 -7.77
N ASN A 110 9.51 -10.36 -8.73
CA ASN A 110 9.46 -11.82 -8.66
C ASN A 110 8.79 -12.35 -7.38
N VAL A 111 7.69 -11.71 -6.97
CA VAL A 111 6.94 -12.08 -5.77
C VAL A 111 5.87 -13.10 -6.17
N VAL A 112 6.11 -14.36 -5.83
CA VAL A 112 5.15 -15.45 -6.02
C VAL A 112 4.01 -15.30 -5.01
N THR A 113 2.79 -15.66 -5.42
CA THR A 113 1.65 -15.73 -4.49
C THR A 113 1.78 -17.00 -3.64
N PRO A 114 2.00 -16.90 -2.32
CA PRO A 114 2.13 -18.07 -1.46
C PRO A 114 0.77 -18.74 -1.28
N VAL A 115 0.76 -20.06 -1.18
CA VAL A 115 -0.40 -20.82 -0.71
C VAL A 115 -0.56 -20.55 0.78
N LYS A 116 -1.76 -20.16 1.20
CA LYS A 116 -2.09 -19.89 2.61
C LYS A 116 -2.61 -21.15 3.28
N ASP A 117 -1.70 -22.06 3.65
CA ASP A 117 -2.02 -23.34 4.29
C ASP A 117 -1.87 -23.35 5.81
N ASP A 118 -1.38 -22.26 6.41
CA ASP A 118 -1.30 -22.11 7.86
C ASP A 118 -2.71 -22.20 8.49
N PRO A 119 -2.91 -23.08 9.50
CA PRO A 119 -4.18 -23.16 10.21
C PRO A 119 -4.47 -21.87 10.99
N SER A 120 -3.46 -21.13 11.45
CA SER A 120 -3.66 -19.85 12.13
C SER A 120 -3.89 -18.71 11.15
N VAL A 121 -4.67 -17.71 11.57
CA VAL A 121 -4.81 -16.42 10.88
C VAL A 121 -3.51 -15.63 11.03
N ILE A 122 -2.87 -15.33 9.90
CA ILE A 122 -1.65 -14.53 9.88
C ILE A 122 -2.01 -13.05 9.93
N VAL A 123 -1.78 -12.43 11.09
CA VAL A 123 -1.99 -11.00 11.31
C VAL A 123 -0.66 -10.28 11.18
N THR A 124 -0.63 -9.21 10.40
CA THR A 124 0.57 -8.36 10.27
C THR A 124 0.23 -6.95 10.71
N TYR A 125 0.88 -6.52 11.78
CA TYR A 125 0.82 -5.15 12.29
C TYR A 125 1.96 -4.31 11.70
N ILE A 126 1.60 -3.16 11.12
CA ILE A 126 2.57 -2.19 10.58
C ILE A 126 3.05 -1.29 11.72
N ARG A 127 4.27 -1.55 12.20
CA ARG A 127 4.96 -0.73 13.19
C ARG A 127 5.35 0.61 12.57
N ARG A 128 5.12 1.71 13.31
CA ARG A 128 5.48 3.07 12.88
C ARG A 128 6.45 3.68 13.88
N LEU A 129 7.67 3.98 13.43
CA LEU A 129 8.72 4.48 14.32
C LEU A 129 8.89 6.00 14.34
N ASN A 130 8.31 6.73 13.38
CA ASN A 130 8.57 8.18 13.23
C ASN A 130 7.32 9.05 13.39
N THR A 131 6.18 8.58 12.88
CA THR A 131 4.95 9.38 12.78
C THR A 131 3.73 8.55 13.16
N ARG A 132 2.75 9.12 13.87
CA ARG A 132 1.52 8.41 14.26
C ARG A 132 1.80 7.06 14.89
N LYS A 133 2.75 7.03 15.83
CA LYS A 133 3.11 5.82 16.56
C LYS A 133 1.94 5.43 17.47
N LEU A 134 1.72 4.13 17.62
CA LEU A 134 0.81 3.63 18.64
C LEU A 134 1.54 3.68 19.99
N LEU A 135 0.97 4.36 20.98
CA LEU A 135 1.50 4.32 22.35
C LEU A 135 1.37 2.90 22.92
N ASP A 136 2.30 2.52 23.78
CA ASP A 136 2.32 1.20 24.46
C ASP A 136 2.20 -0.01 23.51
N GLU A 137 2.75 0.14 22.30
CA GLU A 137 2.61 -0.82 21.22
C GLU A 137 3.03 -2.25 21.61
N ASP A 138 4.15 -2.42 22.31
CA ASP A 138 4.63 -3.76 22.71
C ASP A 138 3.66 -4.44 23.69
N ILE A 139 3.04 -3.67 24.60
CA ILE A 139 2.03 -4.15 25.56
C ILE A 139 0.78 -4.59 24.80
N HIS A 140 0.32 -3.75 23.85
CA HIS A 140 -0.80 -4.09 22.98
C HIS A 140 -0.55 -5.36 22.16
N MET A 141 0.61 -5.47 21.50
CA MET A 141 0.93 -6.64 20.69
C MET A 141 1.02 -7.91 21.53
N GLN A 142 1.55 -7.82 22.76
CA GLN A 142 1.57 -8.96 23.68
C GLN A 142 0.17 -9.38 24.10
N ALA A 143 -0.68 -8.43 24.47
CA ALA A 143 -2.07 -8.71 24.84
C ALA A 143 -2.88 -9.35 23.72
N LEU A 144 -2.67 -8.91 22.47
CA LEU A 144 -3.28 -9.53 21.30
C LEU A 144 -2.89 -11.01 21.14
N ARG A 145 -1.60 -11.34 21.35
CA ARG A 145 -1.11 -12.72 21.27
C ARG A 145 -1.73 -13.62 22.34
N GLU A 146 -1.97 -13.08 23.52
CA GLU A 146 -2.56 -13.83 24.65
C GLU A 146 -4.07 -13.99 24.51
N ALA A 147 -4.78 -12.96 24.08
CA ALA A 147 -6.25 -12.93 24.10
C ALA A 147 -6.92 -13.58 22.89
N ILE A 148 -6.22 -13.69 21.74
CA ILE A 148 -6.84 -14.10 20.47
C ILE A 148 -6.28 -15.46 20.02
N PRO A 149 -7.07 -16.55 20.15
CA PRO A 149 -6.66 -17.87 19.70
C PRO A 149 -6.59 -17.95 18.16
N HIS A 150 -5.94 -19.00 17.65
CA HIS A 150 -5.82 -19.28 16.22
C HIS A 150 -5.22 -18.13 15.40
N MET A 151 -4.37 -17.31 16.03
CA MET A 151 -3.73 -16.15 15.43
C MET A 151 -2.21 -16.27 15.53
N LYS A 152 -1.50 -15.82 14.50
CA LYS A 152 -0.06 -15.53 14.55
C LYS A 152 0.14 -14.05 14.21
N LEU A 153 0.77 -13.30 15.12
CA LEU A 153 0.95 -11.86 14.98
C LEU A 153 2.41 -11.48 14.68
N ASN A 154 2.60 -10.87 13.51
CA ASN A 154 3.88 -10.31 13.06
C ASN A 154 3.84 -8.79 13.18
N ALA A 155 4.75 -8.18 13.92
CA ALA A 155 4.93 -6.72 13.95
C ALA A 155 6.12 -6.36 13.06
N VAL A 156 5.90 -5.50 12.06
CA VAL A 156 6.90 -5.20 11.03
C VAL A 156 7.01 -3.71 10.80
N ASP A 157 8.23 -3.18 10.86
CA ASP A 157 8.56 -1.84 10.35
C ASP A 157 8.94 -1.95 8.88
N PHE A 158 8.01 -1.58 7.98
CA PHE A 158 8.28 -1.61 6.55
C PHE A 158 9.35 -0.61 6.11
N ALA A 159 9.65 0.44 6.88
CA ALA A 159 10.74 1.36 6.52
C ALA A 159 12.13 0.68 6.61
N ALA A 160 12.26 -0.36 7.44
CA ALA A 160 13.49 -1.11 7.64
C ALA A 160 13.63 -2.35 6.72
N VAL A 161 12.63 -2.63 5.89
CA VAL A 161 12.56 -3.85 5.07
C VAL A 161 12.65 -3.47 3.59
N PRO A 162 13.45 -4.16 2.75
CA PRO A 162 13.47 -3.92 1.31
C PRO A 162 12.09 -4.13 0.68
N PHE A 163 11.70 -3.31 -0.30
CA PHE A 163 10.32 -3.32 -0.83
C PHE A 163 9.85 -4.69 -1.35
N ALA A 164 10.72 -5.43 -2.06
CA ALA A 164 10.40 -6.79 -2.50
C ALA A 164 10.02 -7.72 -1.35
N GLU A 165 10.67 -7.56 -0.19
CA GLU A 165 10.37 -8.33 1.02
C GLU A 165 9.10 -7.84 1.72
N GLN A 166 8.85 -6.52 1.74
CA GLN A 166 7.57 -5.97 2.19
C GLN A 166 6.40 -6.63 1.43
N LEU A 167 6.53 -6.77 0.10
CA LEU A 167 5.54 -7.45 -0.73
C LEU A 167 5.37 -8.92 -0.32
N ARG A 168 6.44 -9.68 -0.08
CA ARG A 168 6.35 -11.08 0.35
C ARG A 168 5.62 -11.23 1.68
N ILE A 169 5.95 -10.38 2.65
CA ILE A 169 5.28 -10.35 3.96
C ILE A 169 3.77 -10.12 3.76
N VAL A 170 3.41 -9.07 3.03
CA VAL A 170 2.00 -8.70 2.80
C VAL A 170 1.24 -9.78 2.02
N ARG A 171 1.89 -10.47 1.08
CA ARG A 171 1.28 -11.61 0.37
C ARG A 171 1.00 -12.80 1.30
N GLY A 172 1.74 -12.95 2.39
CA GLY A 172 1.48 -13.95 3.43
C GLY A 172 0.40 -13.55 4.45
N THR A 173 0.00 -12.27 4.49
CA THR A 173 -0.91 -11.72 5.50
C THR A 173 -2.39 -12.04 5.20
N ASP A 174 -3.12 -12.55 6.19
CA ASP A 174 -4.58 -12.71 6.17
C ASP A 174 -5.31 -11.44 6.66
N LEU A 175 -4.75 -10.79 7.68
CA LEU A 175 -5.29 -9.57 8.27
C LEU A 175 -4.18 -8.53 8.45
N LEU A 176 -4.26 -7.41 7.74
CA LEU A 176 -3.33 -6.30 7.89
C LEU A 176 -3.87 -5.32 8.93
N LEU A 177 -3.08 -4.96 9.93
CA LEU A 177 -3.43 -4.03 10.99
C LEU A 177 -2.47 -2.85 10.97
N GLY A 178 -2.97 -1.62 11.10
CA GLY A 178 -2.09 -0.48 11.26
C GLY A 178 -2.80 0.83 11.56
N VAL A 179 -2.04 1.78 12.08
CA VAL A 179 -2.46 3.17 12.22
C VAL A 179 -2.48 3.85 10.84
N HIS A 180 -3.48 4.69 10.60
CA HIS A 180 -3.66 5.44 9.37
C HIS A 180 -2.33 6.04 8.85
N GLY A 181 -2.03 5.79 7.58
CA GLY A 181 -0.94 6.44 6.85
C GLY A 181 -0.37 5.58 5.75
N ALA A 182 0.64 6.10 5.05
CA ALA A 182 1.16 5.53 3.79
C ALA A 182 1.52 4.04 3.83
N GLY A 183 1.93 3.50 5.00
CA GLY A 183 2.16 2.07 5.19
C GLY A 183 0.95 1.20 4.85
N LEU A 184 -0.28 1.65 5.11
CA LEU A 184 -1.51 0.91 4.77
C LEU A 184 -1.77 0.82 3.26
N THR A 185 -1.06 1.58 2.42
CA THR A 185 -1.10 1.40 0.96
C THR A 185 -0.73 -0.02 0.56
N HIS A 186 0.04 -0.74 1.40
CA HIS A 186 0.34 -2.15 1.22
C HIS A 186 -0.90 -3.04 1.12
N LEU A 187 -2.06 -2.62 1.62
CA LEU A 187 -3.29 -3.37 1.49
C LEU A 187 -3.61 -3.77 0.04
N MET A 188 -3.14 -2.99 -0.95
CA MET A 188 -3.34 -3.34 -2.36
C MET A 188 -2.67 -4.65 -2.79
N PHE A 189 -1.64 -5.06 -2.06
CA PHE A 189 -0.90 -6.29 -2.34
C PHE A 189 -1.45 -7.49 -1.57
N LEU A 190 -2.43 -7.34 -0.68
CA LEU A 190 -3.04 -8.47 0.00
C LEU A 190 -3.65 -9.48 -0.98
N GLN A 191 -3.73 -10.75 -0.59
CA GLN A 191 -4.44 -11.74 -1.39
C GLN A 191 -5.95 -11.49 -1.34
N PRO A 192 -6.70 -11.82 -2.41
CA PRO A 192 -8.16 -11.83 -2.36
C PRO A 192 -8.66 -12.63 -1.14
N GLY A 193 -9.70 -12.12 -0.49
CA GLY A 193 -10.23 -12.71 0.75
C GLY A 193 -9.52 -12.27 2.03
N SER A 194 -8.37 -11.59 1.98
CA SER A 194 -7.78 -10.96 3.17
C SER A 194 -8.63 -9.78 3.68
N ALA A 195 -8.29 -9.27 4.86
CA ALA A 195 -8.91 -8.07 5.42
C ALA A 195 -7.88 -7.06 5.97
N VAL A 196 -8.37 -5.85 6.26
CA VAL A 196 -7.61 -4.74 6.83
C VAL A 196 -8.33 -4.19 8.04
N ILE A 197 -7.59 -3.89 9.09
CA ILE A 197 -8.01 -3.04 10.21
C ILE A 197 -7.21 -1.75 10.17
N GLU A 198 -7.93 -0.63 10.12
CA GLU A 198 -7.37 0.70 10.16
C GLU A 198 -7.68 1.39 11.50
N ILE A 199 -6.63 1.80 12.22
CA ILE A 199 -6.75 2.66 13.40
C ILE A 199 -6.65 4.11 12.93
N ILE A 200 -7.77 4.82 12.96
CA ILE A 200 -7.90 6.18 12.46
C ILE A 200 -7.79 7.17 13.63
N PRO A 201 -6.97 8.23 13.50
CA PRO A 201 -6.96 9.31 14.48
C PRO A 201 -8.33 10.01 14.59
N GLU A 202 -8.76 10.37 15.79
CA GLU A 202 -10.04 11.05 16.02
C GLU A 202 -10.12 12.38 15.26
N GLY A 203 -11.32 12.76 14.79
CA GLY A 203 -11.50 13.91 13.91
C GLY A 203 -11.08 13.68 12.44
N PHE A 204 -10.35 12.59 12.16
CA PHE A 204 -9.94 12.24 10.81
C PHE A 204 -10.93 11.26 10.15
N GLN A 205 -11.50 11.65 9.00
CA GLN A 205 -12.56 10.89 8.33
C GLN A 205 -12.20 10.42 6.91
N HIS A 206 -10.90 10.31 6.63
CA HIS A 206 -10.37 9.83 5.36
C HIS A 206 -10.90 8.42 5.03
N LYS A 207 -11.29 8.23 3.76
CA LYS A 207 -11.90 7.01 3.20
C LYS A 207 -10.99 6.33 2.19
N GLY A 208 -9.76 6.82 1.95
CA GLY A 208 -8.89 6.29 0.90
C GLY A 208 -8.61 4.79 1.03
N PHE A 209 -8.23 4.31 2.22
CA PHE A 209 -7.95 2.89 2.43
C PHE A 209 -9.22 2.03 2.44
N ARG A 210 -10.35 2.56 2.94
CA ARG A 210 -11.68 1.93 2.81
C ARG A 210 -12.03 1.72 1.33
N ASN A 211 -11.91 2.77 0.52
CA ASN A 211 -12.23 2.74 -0.91
C ASN A 211 -11.29 1.79 -1.66
N LEU A 212 -9.98 1.82 -1.36
CA LEU A 212 -9.01 0.90 -1.95
C LEU A 212 -9.28 -0.56 -1.57
N ALA A 213 -9.66 -0.83 -0.32
CA ALA A 213 -10.05 -2.18 0.10
C ALA A 213 -11.28 -2.67 -0.67
N GLN A 214 -12.29 -1.81 -0.88
CA GLN A 214 -13.47 -2.14 -1.69
C GLN A 214 -13.11 -2.45 -3.14
N MET A 215 -12.29 -1.63 -3.79
CA MET A 215 -11.81 -1.85 -5.17
C MET A 215 -11.12 -3.21 -5.38
N LEU A 216 -10.67 -3.84 -4.30
CA LEU A 216 -9.94 -5.10 -4.31
C LEU A 216 -10.73 -6.27 -3.70
N GLY A 217 -11.98 -6.03 -3.26
CA GLY A 217 -12.80 -7.04 -2.61
C GLY A 217 -12.23 -7.51 -1.26
N LEU A 218 -11.52 -6.63 -0.55
CA LEU A 218 -10.95 -6.93 0.77
C LEU A 218 -11.95 -6.59 1.88
N GLY A 219 -11.91 -7.35 2.97
CA GLY A 219 -12.61 -6.96 4.19
C GLY A 219 -11.98 -5.69 4.78
N TYR A 220 -12.80 -4.76 5.28
CA TYR A 220 -12.32 -3.51 5.86
C TYR A 220 -13.03 -3.22 7.17
N PHE A 221 -12.24 -2.97 8.21
CA PHE A 221 -12.69 -2.59 9.54
C PHE A 221 -11.92 -1.34 9.97
N ARG A 222 -12.56 -0.47 10.76
CA ARG A 222 -11.90 0.70 11.31
C ARG A 222 -12.33 0.99 12.74
N THR A 223 -11.45 1.67 13.46
CA THR A 223 -11.78 2.32 14.73
C THR A 223 -11.20 3.72 14.75
N HIS A 224 -11.83 4.60 15.51
CA HIS A 224 -11.27 5.91 15.86
C HIS A 224 -10.60 5.88 17.22
N THR A 225 -9.54 6.67 17.38
CA THR A 225 -8.69 6.65 18.58
C THR A 225 -8.14 8.04 18.91
N LYS A 226 -7.83 8.27 20.19
CA LYS A 226 -7.36 9.58 20.66
C LYS A 226 -6.00 9.91 20.03
N MET A 227 -5.83 11.18 19.67
CA MET A 227 -4.56 11.75 19.26
C MET A 227 -3.90 12.48 20.41
N HIS A 228 -2.61 12.29 20.57
CA HIS A 228 -1.77 13.13 21.42
C HIS A 228 -1.04 14.13 20.55
N GLY A 229 -1.56 15.35 20.51
CA GLY A 229 -0.89 16.49 19.89
C GLY A 229 0.52 16.65 20.44
N ASP A 230 1.46 17.09 19.61
CA ASP A 230 2.73 17.58 20.15
C ASP A 230 2.49 18.77 21.11
N ALA A 231 3.39 18.97 22.07
CA ALA A 231 3.29 20.06 23.04
C ALA A 231 3.45 21.46 22.42
N SER A 232 3.60 21.58 21.08
CA SER A 232 3.83 22.83 20.36
C SER A 232 2.54 23.52 19.88
N GLY A 233 1.40 22.83 19.93
CA GLY A 233 0.09 23.42 19.60
C GLY A 233 -0.16 23.67 18.12
N ASN A 234 0.68 23.12 17.23
CA ASN A 234 0.37 23.04 15.80
C ASN A 234 -0.39 21.73 15.55
N ASP A 235 -1.57 21.80 14.92
CA ASP A 235 -2.39 20.64 14.50
C ASP A 235 -1.70 19.83 13.38
N GLN A 236 -0.55 19.21 13.68
CA GLN A 236 0.17 18.34 12.77
C GLN A 236 -0.19 16.89 13.03
N TRP A 237 -1.45 16.55 12.73
CA TRP A 237 -2.02 15.20 12.86
C TRP A 237 -1.15 14.08 12.26
N GLN A 238 -0.26 14.47 11.34
CA GLN A 238 0.66 13.57 10.66
C GLN A 238 1.78 13.02 11.56
N PHE A 239 2.10 13.69 12.66
CA PHE A 239 3.21 13.35 13.55
C PHE A 239 2.74 12.85 14.91
N ASP A 240 1.60 13.36 15.38
CA ASP A 240 0.97 13.04 16.66
C ASP A 240 0.79 11.55 16.90
N ALA A 241 1.19 11.09 18.08
CA ALA A 241 1.00 9.70 18.50
C ALA A 241 -0.49 9.40 18.72
N VAL A 242 -0.84 8.12 18.61
CA VAL A 242 -2.21 7.66 18.84
C VAL A 242 -2.27 6.73 20.04
N GLU A 243 -3.32 6.87 20.84
CA GLU A 243 -3.60 6.02 21.99
C GLU A 243 -4.91 5.29 21.76
N ILE A 244 -4.92 3.98 22.00
CA ILE A 244 -6.12 3.14 21.96
C ILE A 244 -6.24 2.37 23.26
N ASP A 245 -7.48 2.23 23.75
CA ASP A 245 -7.78 1.31 24.83
C ASP A 245 -7.45 -0.14 24.42
N GLN A 246 -6.80 -0.87 25.33
CA GLN A 246 -6.30 -2.22 25.05
C GLN A 246 -7.45 -3.22 24.80
N GLU A 247 -8.53 -3.16 25.57
CA GLU A 247 -9.69 -4.04 25.39
C GLU A 247 -10.37 -3.76 24.05
N LYS A 248 -10.54 -2.49 23.72
CA LYS A 248 -11.06 -2.04 22.42
C LYS A 248 -10.23 -2.57 21.25
N LEU A 249 -8.90 -2.53 21.35
CA LEU A 249 -8.01 -3.07 20.33
C LEU A 249 -8.16 -4.60 20.21
N ILE A 250 -8.21 -5.32 21.34
CA ILE A 250 -8.42 -6.76 21.38
C ILE A 250 -9.74 -7.14 20.71
N GLU A 251 -10.84 -6.47 21.03
CA GLU A 251 -12.15 -6.74 20.42
C GLU A 251 -12.11 -6.55 18.91
N LEU A 252 -11.57 -5.42 18.45
CA LEU A 252 -11.48 -5.11 17.02
C LEU A 252 -10.64 -6.15 16.25
N VAL A 253 -9.48 -6.51 16.77
CA VAL A 253 -8.62 -7.52 16.13
C VAL A 253 -9.27 -8.89 16.19
N LYS A 254 -9.97 -9.23 17.28
CA LYS A 254 -10.73 -10.48 17.39
C LYS A 254 -11.82 -10.58 16.32
N TYR A 255 -12.54 -9.49 16.05
CA TYR A 255 -13.49 -9.43 14.93
C TYR A 255 -12.80 -9.65 13.57
N GLY A 256 -11.70 -8.95 13.33
CA GLY A 256 -10.91 -9.11 12.11
C GLY A 256 -10.40 -10.55 11.92
N VAL A 257 -9.91 -11.18 12.98
CA VAL A 257 -9.41 -12.57 12.97
C VAL A 257 -10.54 -13.56 12.71
N LYS A 258 -11.67 -13.43 13.41
CA LYS A 258 -12.86 -14.27 13.19
C LYS A 258 -13.40 -14.15 11.76
N SER A 259 -13.27 -12.99 11.12
CA SER A 259 -13.64 -12.82 9.70
C SER A 259 -12.80 -13.67 8.72
N GLN A 260 -11.71 -14.27 9.19
CA GLN A 260 -10.82 -15.13 8.41
C GLN A 260 -10.96 -16.63 8.73
N TYR A 261 -11.80 -17.01 9.70
CA TYR A 261 -11.89 -18.39 10.22
C TYR A 261 -12.42 -19.43 9.23
N ASN A 262 -13.11 -19.02 8.17
CA ASN A 262 -13.70 -19.92 7.17
C ASN A 262 -13.18 -19.62 5.77
N LYS A 263 -11.87 -19.35 5.66
CA LYS A 263 -11.19 -19.05 4.40
C LYS A 263 -10.04 -20.01 4.15
N GLY A 264 -9.94 -20.49 2.91
CA GLY A 264 -8.93 -21.50 2.54
C GLY A 264 -9.13 -22.80 3.32
N LYS A 265 -8.08 -23.26 4.02
CA LYS A 265 -8.13 -24.46 4.86
C LYS A 265 -8.58 -24.19 6.31
N LYS A 266 -8.75 -22.92 6.69
CA LYS A 266 -9.20 -22.54 8.03
C LYS A 266 -10.68 -22.91 8.17
N SER A 267 -11.04 -23.55 9.28
CA SER A 267 -12.41 -23.93 9.61
C SER A 267 -12.57 -23.90 11.12
N TYR A 268 -12.99 -22.74 11.64
CA TYR A 268 -13.21 -22.51 13.07
C TYR A 268 -14.57 -21.87 13.32
N ASP A 269 -15.17 -22.20 14.46
CA ASP A 269 -16.44 -21.64 14.90
C ASP A 269 -16.30 -20.18 15.35
N ILE A 270 -17.33 -19.38 15.08
CA ILE A 270 -17.46 -18.02 15.60
C ILE A 270 -18.18 -18.12 16.95
N VAL A 271 -17.42 -18.34 18.02
CA VAL A 271 -17.93 -18.36 19.43
C VAL A 271 -17.74 -17.02 20.10
#